data_AF-A0A6A4XQ66-F1
#
_entry.id   AF-A0A6A4XQ66-F1
#
_cell.length_a   1.000
_cell.length_b   1.000
_cell.length_c   1.000
_cell.angle_alpha   90.00
_cell.angle_beta   90.00
_cell.angle_gamma   90.00
#
_symmetry.space_group_name_H-M   'P 1'
#
loop_
_entity.id
_entity.type
_entity.pdbx_description
1 polymer ?
#
loop_
_entity_poly.entity_id
_entity_poly.type
_entity_poly.pdbx_seq_one_letter_code
_entity_poly.pdbx_strand_id
1 'polypeptide(L)'
;MSRLFRRLRIAHVTKYVQVILGTICVVLLCIDIVANNWELIDFVGDAQHLKTPLLDSRSIDDLDTNFVFPITASPVNISRVGRFMLECTIEAVTKRDNSAYFLNMGDFLIQDARNDICRTLVQTYPVNATTTIGSAVRLGVVVDDITFIRGSTLGRLFGTDSATPAAIGSNASTLTAMGYVPGRVDTDMRLTTPL
;
A
#
# COMPACT_ATOMS: atom_id res chain seq x y z
N MET A 1 -46.25 43.23 33.38
CA MET A 1 -46.03 42.56 32.06
C MET A 1 -44.60 42.63 31.53
N SER A 2 -43.88 43.76 31.59
CA SER A 2 -42.55 43.90 30.95
C SER A 2 -41.42 42.98 31.48
N ARG A 3 -41.42 42.65 32.79
CA ARG A 3 -40.38 41.79 33.40
C ARG A 3 -40.52 40.30 33.02
N LEU A 4 -41.73 39.83 32.74
CA LEU A 4 -42.01 38.44 32.35
C LEU A 4 -41.56 38.17 30.91
N PHE A 5 -41.88 39.09 29.99
CA PHE A 5 -41.40 39.06 28.61
C PHE A 5 -39.87 39.10 28.52
N ARG A 6 -39.20 39.88 29.37
CA ARG A 6 -37.73 39.93 29.42
C ARG A 6 -37.10 38.60 29.87
N ARG A 7 -37.69 37.93 30.86
CA ARG A 7 -37.23 36.60 31.35
C ARG A 7 -37.45 35.49 30.32
N LEU A 8 -38.61 35.49 29.64
CA LEU A 8 -38.90 34.54 28.55
C LEU A 8 -37.96 34.71 27.35
N ARG A 9 -37.63 35.96 27.00
CA ARG A 9 -36.69 36.29 25.92
C ARG A 9 -35.25 35.88 26.25
N ILE A 10 -34.81 36.09 27.49
CA ILE A 10 -33.50 35.61 27.97
C ILE A 10 -33.45 34.08 27.92
N ALA A 11 -34.47 33.38 28.42
CA ALA A 11 -34.51 31.91 28.40
C ALA A 11 -34.52 31.33 26.97
N HIS A 12 -35.18 31.98 26.02
CA HIS A 12 -35.12 31.58 24.61
C HIS A 12 -33.73 31.80 24.03
N VAL A 13 -33.13 32.97 24.25
CA VAL A 13 -31.77 33.28 23.78
C VAL A 13 -30.76 32.28 24.37
N THR A 14 -30.86 31.94 25.65
CA THR A 14 -29.99 30.94 26.29
C THR A 14 -30.14 29.57 25.64
N LYS A 15 -31.36 29.11 25.33
CA LYS A 15 -31.58 27.85 24.61
C LYS A 15 -31.00 27.87 23.19
N TYR A 16 -31.19 28.96 22.45
CA TYR A 16 -30.61 29.09 21.10
C TYR A 16 -29.09 29.08 21.14
N VAL A 17 -28.47 29.81 22.07
CA VAL A 17 -27.01 29.80 22.25
C VAL A 17 -26.51 28.42 22.63
N GLN A 18 -27.19 27.72 23.54
CA GLN A 18 -26.84 26.36 23.95
C GLN A 18 -26.91 25.36 22.79
N VAL A 19 -27.95 25.44 21.96
CA VAL A 19 -28.08 24.57 20.77
C VAL A 19 -26.98 24.87 19.76
N ILE A 20 -26.67 26.15 19.49
CA ILE A 20 -25.60 26.54 18.56
C ILE A 20 -24.24 26.05 19.05
N LEU A 21 -23.91 26.26 20.33
CA LEU A 21 -22.67 25.77 20.93
C LEU A 21 -22.59 24.24 20.90
N GLY A 22 -23.68 23.55 21.23
CA GLY A 22 -23.75 22.09 21.15
C GLY A 22 -23.48 21.58 19.75
N THR A 23 -24.08 22.19 18.73
CA THR A 23 -23.84 21.82 17.33
C THR A 23 -22.39 22.07 16.92
N ILE A 24 -21.79 23.21 17.30
CA ILE A 24 -20.38 23.50 17.02
C ILE A 24 -19.48 22.45 17.69
N CYS A 25 -19.75 22.09 18.95
CA CYS A 25 -19.00 21.05 19.67
C CYS A 25 -19.09 19.70 18.95
N VAL A 26 -20.27 19.29 18.48
CA VAL A 26 -20.44 18.03 17.73
C VAL A 26 -19.65 18.06 16.42
N VAL A 27 -19.72 19.18 15.69
CA VAL A 27 -18.95 19.33 14.43
C VAL A 27 -17.45 19.26 14.69
N LEU A 28 -16.94 19.96 15.70
CA LEU A 28 -15.52 19.93 16.07
C LEU A 28 -15.08 18.54 16.53
N LEU A 29 -15.92 17.82 17.28
CA LEU A 29 -15.65 16.44 17.69
C LEU A 29 -15.55 15.49 16.47
N CYS A 30 -16.45 15.62 15.49
CA CYS A 30 -16.36 14.83 14.27
C CYS A 30 -15.08 15.14 13.48
N ILE A 31 -14.68 16.41 13.40
CA ILE A 31 -13.41 16.81 12.77
C ILE A 31 -12.24 16.21 13.52
N ASP A 32 -12.23 16.25 14.85
CA ASP A 32 -11.15 15.68 15.67
C ASP A 32 -11.02 14.16 15.46
N ILE A 33 -12.13 13.41 15.49
CA ILE A 33 -12.13 11.96 15.24
C ILE A 33 -11.56 11.61 13.86
N VAL A 34 -11.84 12.41 12.81
CA VAL A 34 -11.41 12.11 11.44
C VAL A 34 -10.01 12.64 11.15
N ALA A 35 -9.73 13.90 11.50
CA ALA A 35 -8.51 14.60 11.13
C ALA A 35 -7.35 14.33 12.12
N ASN A 36 -7.66 14.07 13.39
CA ASN A 36 -6.69 13.69 14.41
C ASN A 36 -6.71 12.19 14.67
N ASN A 37 -7.10 11.40 13.67
CA ASN A 37 -7.01 9.96 13.76
C ASN A 37 -5.53 9.55 13.74
N TRP A 38 -5.00 9.28 14.92
CA TRP A 38 -3.60 8.94 15.11
C TRP A 38 -3.17 7.73 14.28
N GLU A 39 -4.07 6.76 14.07
CA GLU A 39 -3.81 5.59 13.23
C GLU A 39 -3.57 5.98 11.76
N LEU A 40 -4.36 6.90 11.21
CA LEU A 40 -4.19 7.34 9.83
C LEU A 40 -2.93 8.18 9.67
N ILE A 41 -2.64 9.05 10.65
CA ILE A 41 -1.43 9.87 10.66
C ILE A 41 -0.19 8.98 10.77
N ASP A 42 -0.22 7.98 11.64
CA ASP A 42 0.85 7.01 11.81
C ASP A 42 1.03 6.18 10.53
N PHE A 43 -0.05 5.67 9.95
CA PHE A 43 -0.03 4.89 8.70
C PHE A 43 0.56 5.67 7.50
N VAL A 44 0.26 6.96 7.37
CA VAL A 44 0.82 7.81 6.31
C VAL A 44 2.24 8.29 6.66
N GLY A 45 2.51 8.57 7.95
CA GLY A 45 3.80 9.02 8.44
C GLY A 45 4.87 7.93 8.36
N ASP A 46 4.52 6.72 8.78
CA ASP A 46 5.41 5.56 8.79
C ASP A 46 5.75 5.07 7.37
N ALA A 47 4.90 5.39 6.39
CA ALA A 47 5.18 5.15 4.97
C ALA A 47 6.48 5.82 4.49
N GLN A 48 7.01 6.82 5.21
CA GLN A 48 8.30 7.43 4.87
C GLN A 48 9.47 6.44 5.02
N HIS A 49 9.36 5.42 5.89
CA HIS A 49 10.37 4.36 6.00
C HIS A 49 10.56 3.59 4.69
N LEU A 50 9.51 3.48 3.86
CA LEU A 50 9.57 2.84 2.54
C LEU A 50 10.46 3.63 1.57
N LYS A 51 10.66 4.92 1.80
CA LYS A 51 11.50 5.78 0.93
C LYS A 51 12.97 5.68 1.28
N THR A 52 13.30 5.37 2.54
CA THR A 52 14.69 5.41 3.04
C THR A 52 15.66 4.56 2.21
N PRO A 53 15.33 3.31 1.81
CA PRO A 53 16.22 2.51 0.97
C PRO A 53 16.43 3.08 -0.44
N LEU A 54 15.50 3.93 -0.92
CA LEU A 54 15.47 4.50 -2.27
C LEU A 54 16.10 5.90 -2.36
N LEU A 55 16.52 6.50 -1.24
CA LEU A 55 17.04 7.88 -1.23
C LEU A 55 18.27 8.08 -2.12
N ASP A 56 19.09 7.04 -2.25
CA ASP A 56 20.33 7.04 -3.03
C ASP A 56 20.18 6.36 -4.41
N SER A 57 18.98 5.90 -4.76
CA SER A 57 18.70 5.21 -6.02
C SER A 57 17.73 6.02 -6.87
N ARG A 58 18.27 6.75 -7.86
CA ARG A 58 17.49 7.65 -8.74
C ARG A 58 17.04 6.98 -10.04
N SER A 59 17.55 5.78 -10.28
CA SER A 59 17.26 4.96 -11.45
C SER A 59 17.27 3.48 -11.08
N ILE A 60 16.79 2.66 -12.00
CA ILE A 60 16.87 1.21 -11.86
C ILE A 60 18.33 0.72 -11.83
N ASP A 61 19.23 1.37 -12.57
CA ASP A 61 20.64 0.99 -12.60
C ASP A 61 21.33 1.32 -11.27
N ASP A 62 20.91 2.41 -10.60
CA ASP A 62 21.36 2.72 -9.24
C ASP A 62 20.84 1.68 -8.23
N LEU A 63 19.63 1.14 -8.43
CA LEU A 63 19.13 0.04 -7.59
C LEU A 63 20.00 -1.20 -7.73
N ASP A 64 20.30 -1.62 -8.95
CA ASP A 64 21.13 -2.80 -9.24
C ASP A 64 22.58 -2.63 -8.73
N THR A 65 23.05 -1.38 -8.60
CA THR A 65 24.35 -1.05 -8.02
C THR A 65 24.32 -1.07 -6.48
N ASN A 66 23.25 -0.57 -5.87
CA ASN A 66 23.13 -0.39 -4.42
C ASN A 66 22.60 -1.62 -3.68
N PHE A 67 21.93 -2.53 -4.39
CA PHE A 67 21.30 -3.72 -3.84
C PHE A 67 21.72 -4.97 -4.62
N VAL A 68 21.87 -6.08 -3.91
CA VAL A 68 22.09 -7.39 -4.52
C VAL A 68 20.75 -8.04 -4.79
N PHE A 69 20.48 -8.36 -6.05
CA PHE A 69 19.28 -9.05 -6.49
C PHE A 69 19.56 -10.50 -6.91
N PRO A 70 18.61 -11.42 -6.75
CA PRO A 70 18.67 -12.74 -7.37
C PRO A 70 18.64 -12.62 -8.89
N ILE A 71 19.30 -13.54 -9.59
CA ILE A 71 19.40 -13.54 -11.06
C ILE A 71 18.02 -13.50 -11.72
N THR A 72 17.06 -14.24 -11.18
CA THR A 72 15.71 -14.36 -11.77
C THR A 72 14.72 -13.33 -11.25
N ALA A 73 15.06 -12.53 -10.24
CA ALA A 73 14.13 -11.65 -9.53
C ALA A 73 14.77 -10.28 -9.28
N SER A 74 15.27 -9.68 -10.36
CA SER A 74 15.96 -8.39 -10.38
C SER A 74 15.19 -7.37 -11.25
N PRO A 75 15.44 -6.06 -11.08
CA PRO A 75 14.80 -5.01 -11.88
C PRO A 75 15.03 -5.13 -13.40
N VAL A 76 16.04 -5.89 -13.82
CA VAL A 76 16.35 -6.15 -15.24
C VAL A 76 15.65 -7.40 -15.80
N ASN A 77 15.16 -8.29 -14.93
CA ASN A 77 14.56 -9.57 -15.32
C ASN A 77 13.01 -9.61 -15.23
N ILE A 78 12.37 -8.48 -14.92
CA ILE A 78 10.91 -8.31 -14.91
C ILE A 78 10.37 -7.84 -16.27
N SER A 79 9.04 -7.87 -16.47
CA SER A 79 8.45 -7.36 -17.71
C SER A 79 8.68 -5.85 -17.90
N ARG A 80 8.50 -5.38 -19.15
CA ARG A 80 8.57 -3.95 -19.48
C ARG A 80 7.55 -3.11 -18.70
N VAL A 81 6.38 -3.68 -18.41
CA VAL A 81 5.34 -3.00 -17.63
C VAL A 81 5.78 -2.88 -16.18
N GLY A 82 6.34 -3.93 -15.59
CA GLY A 82 6.87 -3.86 -14.23
C GLY A 82 8.05 -2.91 -14.12
N ARG A 83 8.93 -2.88 -15.13
CA ARG A 83 10.03 -1.91 -15.20
C ARG A 83 9.52 -0.47 -15.24
N PHE A 84 8.49 -0.20 -16.04
CA PHE A 84 7.82 1.10 -16.07
C PHE A 84 7.21 1.46 -14.71
N MET A 85 6.55 0.53 -14.03
CA MET A 85 6.00 0.77 -12.68
C MET A 85 7.09 1.10 -11.65
N LEU A 86 8.24 0.42 -11.71
CA LEU A 86 9.40 0.75 -10.88
C LEU A 86 9.94 2.14 -11.18
N GLU A 87 10.12 2.50 -12.45
CA GLU A 87 10.60 3.82 -12.86
C GLU A 87 9.69 4.93 -12.34
N CYS A 88 8.36 4.78 -12.51
CA CYS A 88 7.40 5.72 -11.94
C CYS A 88 7.48 5.82 -10.41
N THR A 89 7.71 4.70 -9.72
CA THR A 89 7.82 4.68 -8.25
C THR A 89 9.09 5.38 -7.79
N ILE A 90 10.24 5.11 -8.42
CA ILE A 90 11.52 5.76 -8.11
C ILE A 90 11.43 7.27 -8.37
N GLU A 91 10.82 7.66 -9.49
CA GLU A 91 10.59 9.08 -9.82
C GLU A 91 9.71 9.75 -8.76
N ALA A 92 8.59 9.13 -8.38
CA ALA A 92 7.70 9.64 -7.34
C ALA A 92 8.40 9.80 -5.98
N VAL A 93 9.27 8.86 -5.59
CA VAL A 93 10.05 8.96 -4.35
C VAL A 93 11.11 10.07 -4.43
N THR A 94 11.79 10.20 -5.58
CA THR A 94 12.90 11.13 -5.78
C THR A 94 12.44 12.58 -5.92
N LYS A 95 11.32 12.81 -6.63
CA LYS A 95 10.78 14.13 -6.92
C LYS A 95 10.29 14.86 -5.66
N ARG A 96 9.85 14.10 -4.64
CA ARG A 96 9.38 14.60 -3.34
C ARG A 96 8.36 15.74 -3.45
N ASP A 97 7.51 15.71 -4.46
CA ASP A 97 6.41 16.65 -4.63
C ASP A 97 5.07 16.03 -4.19
N ASN A 98 3.99 16.80 -4.30
CA ASN A 98 2.65 16.35 -3.92
C ASN A 98 1.96 15.50 -5.01
N SER A 99 2.71 14.92 -5.95
CA SER A 99 2.15 14.12 -7.05
C SER A 99 1.87 12.66 -6.69
N ALA A 100 2.44 12.18 -5.59
CA ALA A 100 2.29 10.81 -5.12
C ALA A 100 2.07 10.74 -3.61
N TYR A 101 1.26 9.75 -3.19
CA TYR A 101 1.03 9.40 -1.80
C TYR A 101 1.61 8.02 -1.52
N PHE A 102 2.23 7.87 -0.37
CA PHE A 102 2.81 6.62 0.10
C PHE A 102 2.02 6.17 1.32
N LEU A 103 1.67 4.90 1.35
CA LEU A 103 0.88 4.29 2.41
C LEU A 103 1.71 3.13 2.95
N ASN A 104 1.91 3.09 4.27
CA ASN A 104 2.40 1.87 4.90
C ASN A 104 1.27 0.83 4.82
N MET A 105 1.55 -0.47 4.77
CA MET A 105 0.52 -1.50 4.93
C MET A 105 0.44 -2.06 6.36
N GLY A 106 1.28 -1.53 7.26
CA GLY A 106 1.38 -1.95 8.65
C GLY A 106 2.02 -3.33 8.79
N ASP A 107 1.93 -3.86 10.00
CA ASP A 107 2.40 -5.21 10.30
C ASP A 107 1.31 -6.25 10.03
N PHE A 108 1.71 -7.42 9.55
CA PHE A 108 0.82 -8.57 9.41
C PHE A 108 1.46 -9.79 10.06
N LEU A 109 0.65 -10.57 10.80
CA LEU A 109 1.12 -11.79 11.43
C LEU A 109 1.22 -12.91 10.39
N ILE A 110 2.42 -13.47 10.22
CA ILE A 110 2.60 -14.71 9.45
C ILE A 110 2.06 -15.88 10.27
N GLN A 111 1.02 -16.53 9.76
CA GLN A 111 0.33 -17.65 10.40
C GLN A 111 0.66 -18.97 9.72
N ASP A 112 0.77 -18.98 8.40
CA ASP A 112 1.08 -20.15 7.59
C ASP A 112 1.78 -19.79 6.27
N ALA A 113 2.12 -20.80 5.47
CA ALA A 113 2.81 -20.59 4.19
C ALA A 113 1.96 -19.86 3.13
N ARG A 114 0.65 -19.67 3.33
CA ARG A 114 -0.24 -18.96 2.39
C ARG A 114 -0.25 -17.46 2.65
N ASN A 115 0.03 -17.02 3.87
CA ASN A 115 0.12 -15.60 4.21
C ASN A 115 1.56 -15.13 4.47
N ASP A 116 2.54 -16.03 4.39
CA ASP A 116 3.97 -15.70 4.42
C ASP A 116 4.40 -14.99 3.14
N ILE A 117 4.16 -13.69 3.06
CA ILE A 117 4.68 -12.89 1.95
C ILE A 117 6.20 -12.83 2.04
N CYS A 118 6.80 -12.75 3.24
CA CYS A 118 8.24 -12.56 3.46
C CYS A 118 9.11 -13.61 2.78
N ARG A 119 8.57 -14.82 2.57
CA ARG A 119 9.20 -15.89 1.77
C ARG A 119 9.73 -15.44 0.41
N THR A 120 9.18 -14.41 -0.22
CA THR A 120 9.69 -13.85 -1.47
C THR A 120 11.16 -13.39 -1.37
N LEU A 121 11.62 -12.97 -0.19
CA LEU A 121 13.02 -12.61 0.08
C LEU A 121 13.95 -13.82 0.26
N VAL A 122 13.41 -15.03 0.43
CA VAL A 122 14.22 -16.26 0.58
C VAL A 122 14.67 -16.72 -0.80
N GLN A 123 15.80 -16.18 -1.23
CA GLN A 123 16.38 -16.39 -2.57
C GLN A 123 17.89 -16.67 -2.49
N THR A 124 18.47 -17.04 -3.63
CA THR A 124 19.93 -17.12 -3.80
C THR A 124 20.46 -15.81 -4.37
N TYR A 125 21.29 -15.13 -3.59
CA TYR A 125 21.86 -13.84 -3.95
C TYR A 125 23.32 -13.99 -4.39
N PRO A 126 23.67 -13.60 -5.63
CA PRO A 126 25.05 -13.59 -6.08
C PRO A 126 25.79 -12.42 -5.43
N VAL A 127 26.63 -12.71 -4.43
CA VAL A 127 27.54 -11.72 -3.85
C VAL A 127 28.86 -11.72 -4.61
N ASN A 128 29.49 -10.54 -4.74
CA ASN A 128 30.77 -10.44 -5.42
C ASN A 128 31.86 -11.18 -4.62
N ALA A 129 32.83 -11.78 -5.30
CA ALA A 129 33.93 -12.52 -4.67
C ALA A 129 34.80 -11.62 -3.76
N THR A 130 34.73 -10.29 -3.95
CA THR A 130 35.40 -9.29 -3.12
C THR A 130 34.61 -8.88 -1.88
N THR A 131 33.35 -9.29 -1.76
CA THR A 131 32.53 -9.03 -0.56
C THR A 131 33.06 -9.89 0.58
N THR A 132 33.58 -9.24 1.62
CA THR A 132 34.09 -9.95 2.80
C THR A 132 32.95 -10.35 3.73
N ILE A 133 33.12 -11.47 4.43
CA ILE A 133 32.20 -11.89 5.49
C ILE A 133 32.16 -10.78 6.56
N GLY A 134 30.95 -10.29 6.86
CA GLY A 134 30.73 -9.19 7.80
C GLY A 134 30.61 -7.80 7.16
N SER A 135 30.72 -7.69 5.83
CA SER A 135 30.31 -6.47 5.11
C SER A 135 28.78 -6.33 5.15
N ALA A 136 28.31 -5.11 5.36
CA ALA A 136 26.87 -4.84 5.32
C ALA A 136 26.36 -4.97 3.88
N VAL A 137 25.39 -5.87 3.66
CA VAL A 137 24.81 -6.12 2.33
C VAL A 137 23.35 -5.68 2.34
N ARG A 138 22.94 -4.98 1.29
CA ARG A 138 21.55 -4.65 1.03
C ARG A 138 21.01 -5.62 -0.01
N LEU A 139 19.99 -6.38 0.35
CA LEU A 139 19.32 -7.33 -0.52
C LEU A 139 18.05 -6.71 -1.11
N GLY A 140 17.76 -7.05 -2.36
CA GLY A 140 16.53 -6.67 -3.03
C GLY A 140 15.91 -7.85 -3.78
N VAL A 141 14.59 -7.88 -3.92
CA VAL A 141 13.86 -8.81 -4.80
C VAL A 141 12.80 -8.03 -5.55
N VAL A 142 12.67 -8.31 -6.83
CA VAL A 142 11.56 -7.80 -7.63
C VAL A 142 10.86 -8.93 -8.35
N VAL A 143 9.54 -8.95 -8.25
CA VAL A 143 8.65 -9.86 -8.98
C VAL A 143 7.52 -9.05 -9.59
N ASP A 144 7.17 -9.35 -10.83
CA ASP A 144 5.98 -8.82 -11.47
C ASP A 144 5.02 -9.95 -11.87
N ASP A 145 3.74 -9.73 -11.60
CA ASP A 145 2.70 -10.73 -11.75
C ASP A 145 1.48 -10.16 -12.46
N ILE A 146 0.66 -11.06 -13.02
CA ILE A 146 -0.62 -10.70 -13.64
C ILE A 146 -1.75 -11.36 -12.86
N THR A 147 -2.66 -10.53 -12.33
CA THR A 147 -3.89 -10.99 -11.71
C THR A 147 -4.94 -11.30 -12.78
N PHE A 148 -5.44 -12.52 -12.74
CA PHE A 148 -6.54 -13.01 -13.58
C PHE A 148 -7.88 -12.84 -12.85
N ILE A 149 -8.85 -12.22 -13.53
CA ILE A 149 -10.17 -11.90 -12.98
C ILE A 149 -11.24 -12.66 -13.76
N ARG A 150 -12.22 -13.26 -13.06
CA ARG A 150 -13.38 -13.91 -13.68
C ARG A 150 -14.67 -13.49 -13.00
N GLY A 151 -15.65 -13.14 -13.82
CA GLY A 151 -16.98 -12.76 -13.37
C GLY A 151 -17.03 -11.36 -12.77
N SER A 152 -18.17 -11.01 -12.18
CA SER A 152 -18.38 -9.73 -11.50
C SER A 152 -19.00 -9.96 -10.12
N THR A 153 -18.87 -8.96 -9.24
CA THR A 153 -19.55 -8.99 -7.93
C THR A 153 -21.06 -9.14 -8.06
N LEU A 154 -21.66 -8.49 -9.05
CA LEU A 154 -23.09 -8.61 -9.35
C LEU A 154 -23.45 -9.99 -9.93
N GLY A 155 -22.63 -10.53 -10.85
CA GLY A 155 -22.85 -11.87 -11.42
C GLY A 155 -22.78 -12.98 -10.37
N ARG A 156 -21.91 -12.83 -9.36
CA ARG A 156 -21.89 -13.71 -8.18
C ARG A 156 -23.11 -13.54 -7.28
N LEU A 157 -23.58 -12.31 -7.06
CA LEU A 157 -24.77 -12.04 -6.26
C LEU A 157 -26.04 -12.63 -6.90
N PHE A 158 -26.15 -12.57 -8.23
CA PHE A 158 -27.31 -13.07 -8.98
C PHE A 158 -27.15 -14.52 -9.47
N GLY A 159 -26.08 -15.22 -9.06
CA GLY A 159 -25.88 -16.64 -9.36
C GLY A 159 -25.62 -16.97 -10.84
N THR A 160 -25.25 -15.99 -11.65
CA THR A 160 -24.94 -16.19 -13.08
C THR A 160 -23.49 -16.59 -13.33
N ASP A 161 -22.60 -16.42 -12.35
CA ASP A 161 -21.18 -16.77 -12.44
C ASP A 161 -20.88 -18.14 -11.80
N SER A 162 -19.97 -18.89 -12.43
CA SER A 162 -19.50 -20.17 -11.89
C SER A 162 -18.80 -20.00 -10.54
N ALA A 163 -19.32 -20.67 -9.50
CA ALA A 163 -18.88 -20.55 -8.12
C ALA A 163 -17.53 -21.21 -7.82
N THR A 164 -17.05 -22.11 -8.69
CA THR A 164 -15.83 -22.89 -8.42
C THR A 164 -14.58 -22.10 -8.84
N PRO A 165 -13.73 -21.65 -7.89
CA PRO A 165 -12.49 -20.96 -8.22
C PRO A 165 -11.47 -21.91 -8.85
N ALA A 166 -10.52 -21.37 -9.61
CA ALA A 166 -9.36 -22.13 -10.06
C ALA A 166 -8.53 -22.65 -8.87
N ALA A 167 -7.90 -23.82 -9.03
CA ALA A 167 -7.00 -24.35 -8.03
C ALA A 167 -5.75 -23.47 -7.89
N ILE A 168 -5.20 -23.38 -6.68
CA ILE A 168 -3.96 -22.64 -6.42
C ILE A 168 -2.84 -23.25 -7.29
N GLY A 169 -2.07 -22.39 -7.96
CA GLY A 169 -1.00 -22.80 -8.87
C GLY A 169 -1.45 -23.14 -10.30
N SER A 170 -2.72 -22.89 -10.65
CA SER A 170 -3.17 -23.00 -12.05
C SER A 170 -2.39 -22.07 -12.96
N ASN A 171 -1.94 -22.56 -14.11
CA ASN A 171 -1.22 -21.75 -15.08
C ASN A 171 -2.18 -20.84 -15.88
N ALA A 172 -1.61 -19.85 -16.57
CA ALA A 172 -2.38 -18.89 -17.36
C ALA A 172 -3.32 -19.53 -18.40
N SER A 173 -2.88 -20.61 -19.06
CA SER A 173 -3.72 -21.30 -20.06
C SER A 173 -4.95 -21.95 -19.45
N THR A 174 -4.80 -22.56 -18.27
CA THR A 174 -5.90 -23.14 -17.50
C THR A 174 -6.86 -22.05 -17.03
N LEU A 175 -6.33 -20.93 -16.53
CA LEU A 175 -7.14 -19.78 -16.10
C LEU A 175 -7.98 -19.23 -17.26
N THR A 176 -7.37 -19.02 -18.43
CA THR A 176 -8.08 -18.54 -19.63
C THR A 176 -9.13 -19.54 -20.09
N ALA A 177 -8.83 -20.85 -20.09
CA ALA A 177 -9.80 -21.90 -20.42
C ALA A 177 -10.99 -21.93 -19.44
N MET A 178 -10.76 -21.56 -18.18
CA MET A 178 -11.80 -21.40 -17.15
C MET A 178 -12.56 -20.07 -17.24
N GLY A 179 -12.29 -19.23 -18.25
CA GLY A 179 -12.96 -17.94 -18.47
C GLY A 179 -12.39 -16.78 -17.66
N TYR A 180 -11.22 -16.94 -17.03
CA TYR A 180 -10.51 -15.81 -16.44
C TYR A 180 -9.84 -14.96 -17.52
N VAL A 181 -9.82 -13.64 -17.30
CA VAL A 181 -9.19 -12.66 -18.18
C VAL A 181 -8.09 -11.94 -17.40
N PRO A 182 -6.90 -11.71 -17.98
CA PRO A 182 -5.87 -10.91 -17.34
C PRO A 182 -6.40 -9.49 -17.11
N GLY A 183 -6.36 -9.03 -15.85
CA GLY A 183 -7.00 -7.76 -15.47
C GLY A 183 -6.01 -6.71 -14.97
N ARG A 184 -5.10 -7.10 -14.07
CA ARG A 184 -4.17 -6.18 -13.41
C ARG A 184 -2.75 -6.73 -13.48
N VAL A 185 -1.79 -5.87 -13.78
CA VAL A 185 -0.36 -6.16 -13.62
C VAL A 185 0.07 -5.53 -12.30
N ASP A 186 0.86 -6.27 -11.54
CA ASP A 186 1.42 -5.83 -10.27
C ASP A 186 2.94 -6.00 -10.30
N THR A 187 3.64 -5.14 -9.56
CA THR A 187 5.10 -5.24 -9.39
C THR A 187 5.40 -5.06 -7.91
N ASP A 188 5.96 -6.10 -7.32
CA ASP A 188 6.36 -6.17 -5.93
C ASP A 188 7.88 -6.06 -5.87
N MET A 189 8.37 -4.95 -5.29
CA MET A 189 9.79 -4.75 -4.99
C MET A 189 9.97 -4.70 -3.48
N ARG A 190 10.93 -5.48 -3.01
CA ARG A 190 11.25 -5.58 -1.59
C ARG A 190 12.72 -5.33 -1.40
N LEU A 191 13.03 -4.37 -0.55
CA LEU A 191 14.39 -3.92 -0.26
C LEU A 191 14.64 -4.09 1.23
N THR A 192 15.85 -4.50 1.57
CA THR A 192 16.30 -4.59 2.96
C THR A 192 17.20 -3.41 3.29
N THR A 193 17.17 -2.98 4.54
CA THR A 193 18.24 -2.16 5.09
C THR A 193 19.53 -2.99 5.18
N PRO A 194 20.72 -2.37 5.29
CA PRO A 194 21.97 -3.12 5.42
C PRO A 194 21.87 -4.16 6.55
N LEU A 195 22.11 -5.43 6.21
CA LEU A 195 22.18 -6.57 7.15
C LEU A 195 23.60 -6.75 7.68
#